data_AF-A0A1B9SP73-F1
#
_entry.id   AF-A0A1B9SP73-F1
#
_cell.length_a   1.000
_cell.length_b   1.000
_cell.length_c   1.000
_cell.angle_alpha   90.00
_cell.angle_beta   90.00
_cell.angle_gamma   90.00
#
_symmetry.space_group_name_H-M   'P 1'
#
loop_
_entity.id
_entity.type
_entity.pdbx_description
1 polymer ?
#
loop_
_entity_poly.entity_id
_entity_poly.type
_entity_poly.pdbx_seq_one_letter_code
_entity_poly.pdbx_strand_id
1 'polypeptide(L)'
;MNKTNATGRKAMAKLIGILARGVVSEEPADGPHVGLRAVDGRLHLFAADLLGEALSLGLAERGEGGLRASAAARSYLRRAASERDEAFHEQHGDIAEVATDVEGVRQQLRVNRSESPLASMTRLKEKNGSPFLPAEAIAAGERLLADFTRGQLQPRVTASWEPRLSDRAKGARGGMADLTEGAMAGRLAVNRALEAIGPELSGVALDICCFMKGLETVEHERQWPARSAKLMLRTALMALSRHYNPQARSRHARMEHWGAEGYRPAMGY
;
A
#
# COMPACT_ATOMS: atom_id res chain seq x y z
N MET A 1 -19.58 7.03 16.60
CA MET A 1 -19.29 8.45 16.29
C MET A 1 -20.58 9.14 15.85
N ASN A 2 -21.07 10.17 16.56
CA ASN A 2 -22.39 10.78 16.35
C ASN A 2 -22.49 11.59 15.05
N LYS A 3 -23.52 11.35 14.22
CA LYS A 3 -23.77 12.03 12.92
C LYS A 3 -23.79 13.56 13.02
N THR A 4 -24.27 14.12 14.13
CA THR A 4 -24.36 15.57 14.39
C THR A 4 -22.97 16.26 14.43
N ASN A 5 -21.96 15.58 15.00
CA ASN A 5 -20.60 16.11 15.08
C ASN A 5 -19.89 16.11 13.71
N ALA A 6 -20.17 15.09 12.87
CA ALA A 6 -19.60 15.01 11.52
C ALA A 6 -20.11 16.13 10.58
N THR A 7 -21.41 16.49 10.68
CA THR A 7 -21.99 17.57 9.88
C THR A 7 -21.39 18.94 10.26
N GLY A 8 -21.23 19.22 11.57
CA GLY A 8 -20.59 20.44 12.05
C GLY A 8 -19.13 20.58 11.59
N ARG A 9 -18.35 19.49 11.67
CA ARG A 9 -16.96 19.48 11.19
C ARG A 9 -16.84 19.75 9.68
N LYS A 10 -17.75 19.19 8.87
CA LYS A 10 -17.78 19.43 7.42
C LYS A 10 -18.13 20.89 7.09
N ALA A 11 -19.06 21.49 7.83
CA ALA A 11 -19.41 22.90 7.70
C ALA A 11 -18.21 23.81 8.07
N MET A 12 -17.53 23.52 9.19
CA MET A 12 -16.32 24.23 9.62
C MET A 12 -15.20 24.15 8.57
N ALA A 13 -14.90 22.96 8.06
CA ALA A 13 -13.88 22.79 7.01
C ALA A 13 -14.22 23.56 5.72
N LYS A 14 -15.50 23.63 5.35
CA LYS A 14 -15.96 24.42 4.19
C LYS A 14 -15.78 25.92 4.42
N LEU A 15 -16.17 26.42 5.60
CA LEU A 15 -15.99 27.82 5.99
C LEU A 15 -14.51 28.22 5.92
N ILE A 16 -13.62 27.48 6.59
CA ILE A 16 -12.19 27.76 6.60
C ILE A 16 -11.58 27.63 5.21
N GLY A 17 -12.04 26.67 4.39
CA GLY A 17 -11.58 26.50 3.02
C GLY A 17 -11.91 27.69 2.10
N ILE A 18 -13.03 28.39 2.35
CA ILE A 18 -13.37 29.62 1.63
C ILE A 18 -12.48 30.77 2.10
N LEU A 19 -12.32 30.95 3.42
CA LEU A 19 -11.48 32.00 4.01
C LEU A 19 -9.99 31.83 3.68
N ALA A 20 -9.54 30.62 3.37
CA ALA A 20 -8.16 30.32 2.96
C ALA A 20 -7.85 30.74 1.51
N ARG A 21 -8.86 31.01 0.69
CA ARG A 21 -8.69 31.42 -0.72
C ARG A 21 -8.52 32.92 -0.90
N GLY A 22 -8.78 33.71 0.15
CA GLY A 22 -8.64 35.16 0.13
C GLY A 22 -9.52 35.83 1.18
N VAL A 23 -9.48 37.15 1.21
CA VAL A 23 -10.29 37.97 2.13
C VAL A 23 -11.74 37.96 1.67
N VAL A 24 -12.67 37.83 2.63
CA VAL A 24 -14.10 37.62 2.40
C VAL A 24 -14.87 38.69 3.16
N SER A 25 -15.85 39.35 2.52
CA SER A 25 -16.67 40.36 3.19
C SER A 25 -17.88 39.73 3.87
N GLU A 26 -18.16 40.17 5.09
CA GLU A 26 -19.37 39.82 5.83
C GLU A 26 -20.56 40.63 5.28
N GLU A 27 -21.65 39.96 4.97
CA GLU A 27 -22.92 40.55 4.58
C GLU A 27 -24.01 40.07 5.54
N PRO A 28 -24.90 40.99 5.99
CA PRO A 28 -26.03 40.61 6.82
C PRO A 28 -26.91 39.63 6.05
N ALA A 29 -27.32 38.56 6.74
CA ALA A 29 -28.27 37.57 6.23
C ALA A 29 -29.42 37.42 7.22
N ASP A 30 -30.57 36.95 6.74
CA ASP A 30 -31.74 36.75 7.59
C ASP A 30 -31.59 35.54 8.52
N GLY A 31 -32.13 35.68 9.74
CA GLY A 31 -32.15 34.60 10.73
C GLY A 31 -30.79 34.32 11.39
N PRO A 32 -30.49 33.06 11.79
CA PRO A 32 -29.27 32.72 12.53
C PRO A 32 -28.03 32.55 11.62
N HIS A 33 -28.01 33.20 10.46
CA HIS A 33 -26.98 33.00 9.45
C HIS A 33 -26.19 34.28 9.17
N VAL A 34 -24.99 34.10 8.62
CA VAL A 34 -24.13 35.16 8.11
C VAL A 34 -23.81 34.89 6.65
N GLY A 35 -23.91 35.94 5.83
CA GLY A 35 -23.50 35.91 4.43
C GLY A 35 -22.01 36.23 4.33
N LEU A 36 -21.28 35.42 3.57
CA LEU A 36 -19.85 35.58 3.32
C LEU A 36 -19.61 35.65 1.81
N ARG A 37 -19.22 36.83 1.31
CA ARG A 37 -18.92 37.02 -0.11
C ARG A 37 -17.45 36.76 -0.39
N ALA A 38 -17.19 35.69 -1.13
CA ALA A 38 -15.86 35.28 -1.53
C ALA A 38 -15.29 36.19 -2.63
N VAL A 39 -13.97 36.10 -2.85
CA VAL A 39 -13.24 36.86 -3.87
C VAL A 39 -13.75 36.57 -5.30
N ASP A 40 -14.32 35.38 -5.54
CA ASP A 40 -14.95 35.02 -6.82
C ASP A 40 -16.38 35.59 -6.99
N GLY A 41 -16.83 36.42 -6.05
CA GLY A 41 -18.13 37.08 -6.04
C GLY A 41 -19.27 36.21 -5.50
N ARG A 42 -19.04 34.93 -5.20
CA ARG A 42 -20.08 34.03 -4.69
C ARG A 42 -20.41 34.34 -3.23
N LEU A 43 -21.71 34.35 -2.93
CA LEU A 43 -22.22 34.46 -1.57
C LEU A 43 -22.40 33.07 -0.95
N HIS A 44 -21.81 32.86 0.22
CA HIS A 44 -21.96 31.64 1.01
C HIS A 44 -22.68 31.95 2.32
N LEU A 45 -23.71 31.17 2.64
CA LEU A 45 -24.42 31.29 3.91
C LEU A 45 -23.88 30.25 4.91
N PHE A 46 -23.55 30.71 6.11
CA PHE A 46 -23.13 29.89 7.24
C PHE A 46 -23.94 30.25 8.48
N ALA A 47 -24.05 29.31 9.42
CA ALA A 47 -24.63 29.62 10.71
C ALA A 47 -23.70 30.58 11.49
N ALA A 48 -24.28 31.57 12.17
CA ALA A 48 -23.51 32.61 12.84
C ALA A 48 -22.69 32.06 14.02
N ASP A 49 -23.19 31.02 14.68
CA ASP A 49 -22.50 30.27 15.73
C ASP A 49 -21.24 29.55 15.21
N LEU A 50 -21.30 28.98 14.01
CA LEU A 50 -20.16 28.33 13.35
C LEU A 50 -19.04 29.34 13.04
N LEU A 51 -19.39 30.54 12.58
CA LEU A 51 -18.41 31.62 12.38
C LEU A 51 -17.83 32.09 13.72
N GLY A 52 -18.67 32.23 14.75
CA GLY A 52 -18.23 32.53 16.11
C GLY A 52 -17.25 31.50 16.66
N GLU A 53 -17.53 30.21 16.45
CA GLU A 53 -16.66 29.10 16.83
C GLU A 53 -15.32 29.18 16.09
N ALA A 54 -15.33 29.41 14.77
CA ALA A 54 -14.12 29.56 13.95
C ALA A 54 -13.21 30.70 14.43
N LEU A 55 -13.81 31.82 14.83
CA LEU A 55 -13.10 32.97 15.42
C LEU A 55 -12.54 32.61 16.81
N SER A 56 -13.34 31.95 17.66
CA SER A 56 -12.92 31.56 19.02
C SER A 56 -11.76 30.55 19.02
N LEU A 57 -11.74 29.64 18.05
CA LEU A 57 -10.67 28.66 17.85
C LEU A 57 -9.44 29.25 17.15
N GLY A 58 -9.47 30.54 16.82
CA GLY A 58 -8.40 31.23 16.11
C GLY A 58 -8.16 30.66 14.71
N LEU A 59 -9.18 30.08 14.06
CA LEU A 59 -9.10 29.55 12.69
C LEU A 59 -9.43 30.64 11.65
N ALA A 60 -10.21 31.63 12.05
CA ALA A 60 -10.52 32.82 11.28
C ALA A 60 -10.09 34.08 12.03
N GLU A 61 -9.79 35.14 11.29
CA GLU A 61 -9.45 36.46 11.83
C GLU A 61 -10.23 37.54 11.06
N ARG A 62 -10.66 38.58 11.77
CA ARG A 62 -11.19 39.81 11.17
C ARG A 62 -10.06 40.81 10.97
N GLY A 63 -9.93 41.35 9.75
CA GLY A 63 -8.97 42.42 9.42
C GLY A 63 -9.64 43.60 8.72
N GLU A 64 -8.85 44.61 8.35
CA GLU A 64 -9.31 45.89 7.77
C GLU A 64 -10.04 45.79 6.40
N GLY A 65 -10.19 44.59 5.84
CA GLY A 65 -10.90 44.35 4.58
C GLY A 65 -11.88 43.18 4.60
N GLY A 66 -12.14 42.59 5.78
CA GLY A 66 -13.02 41.42 5.93
C GLY A 66 -12.38 40.27 6.70
N LEU A 67 -13.01 39.10 6.61
CA LEU A 67 -12.56 37.85 7.23
C LEU A 67 -11.52 37.14 6.38
N ARG A 68 -10.54 36.53 7.05
CA ARG A 68 -9.55 35.65 6.42
C ARG A 68 -9.23 34.45 7.30
N ALA A 69 -8.66 33.41 6.71
CA ALA A 69 -8.13 32.29 7.48
C ALA A 69 -6.86 32.72 8.23
N SER A 70 -6.70 32.25 9.46
CA SER A 70 -5.48 32.44 10.25
C SER A 70 -4.36 31.49 9.79
N ALA A 71 -3.16 31.67 10.34
CA ALA A 71 -2.07 30.69 10.17
C ALA A 71 -2.42 29.29 10.72
N ALA A 72 -3.23 29.21 11.78
CA ALA A 72 -3.64 27.96 12.41
C ALA A 72 -4.68 27.19 11.57
N ALA A 73 -5.45 27.88 10.73
CA ALA A 73 -6.45 27.27 9.86
C ALA A 73 -5.86 26.25 8.87
N ARG A 74 -4.61 26.46 8.41
CA ARG A 74 -3.93 25.51 7.52
C ARG A 74 -3.74 24.13 8.16
N SER A 75 -3.36 24.11 9.44
CA SER A 75 -3.21 22.87 10.21
C SER A 75 -4.56 22.19 10.47
N TYR A 76 -5.63 22.97 10.68
CA TYR A 76 -6.99 22.45 10.79
C TYR A 76 -7.47 21.81 9.48
N LEU A 77 -7.32 22.49 8.34
CA LEU A 77 -7.69 21.94 7.02
C LEU A 77 -6.91 20.67 6.68
N ARG A 78 -5.62 20.61 7.02
CA ARG A 78 -4.80 19.39 6.81
C ARG A 78 -5.33 18.22 7.63
N ARG A 79 -5.72 18.44 8.90
CA ARG A 79 -6.33 17.40 9.74
C ARG A 79 -7.69 16.97 9.20
N ALA A 80 -8.54 17.91 8.82
CA ALA A 80 -9.86 17.60 8.25
C ALA A 80 -9.78 16.88 6.89
N ALA A 81 -8.72 17.09 6.11
CA ALA A 81 -8.43 16.34 4.90
C ALA A 81 -7.92 14.92 5.23
N SER A 82 -6.96 14.79 6.16
CA SER A 82 -6.45 13.50 6.64
C SER A 82 -7.57 12.62 7.20
N GLU A 83 -8.49 13.18 8.00
CA GLU A 83 -9.64 12.43 8.54
C GLU A 83 -10.62 11.97 7.43
N ARG A 84 -10.74 12.71 6.32
CA ARG A 84 -11.54 12.29 5.17
C ARG A 84 -10.85 11.20 4.36
N ASP A 85 -9.53 11.29 4.22
CA ASP A 85 -8.72 10.26 3.58
C ASP A 85 -8.71 8.99 4.43
N GLU A 86 -8.58 9.11 5.77
CA GLU A 86 -8.70 8.01 6.75
C GLU A 86 -10.07 7.35 6.72
N ALA A 87 -11.16 8.14 6.70
CA ALA A 87 -12.52 7.59 6.59
C ALA A 87 -12.78 6.91 5.23
N PHE A 88 -12.13 7.38 4.16
CA PHE A 88 -12.20 6.76 2.84
C PHE A 88 -11.37 5.47 2.77
N HIS A 89 -10.18 5.46 3.39
CA HIS A 89 -9.33 4.28 3.52
C HIS A 89 -9.97 3.20 4.42
N GLU A 90 -10.66 3.57 5.50
CA GLU A 90 -11.41 2.64 6.35
C GLU A 90 -12.67 2.09 5.67
N GLN A 91 -13.25 2.84 4.74
CA GLN A 91 -14.41 2.40 3.95
C GLN A 91 -14.02 1.42 2.82
N HIS A 92 -12.76 1.45 2.36
CA HIS A 92 -12.31 0.70 1.17
C HIS A 92 -11.10 -0.23 1.37
N GLY A 93 -10.41 -0.20 2.51
CA GLY A 93 -9.26 -1.06 2.83
C GLY A 93 -9.55 -2.06 3.96
N ASP A 94 -9.01 -3.27 3.86
CA ASP A 94 -8.98 -4.26 4.96
C ASP A 94 -7.84 -3.89 5.92
N ILE A 95 -7.98 -2.75 6.61
CA ILE A 95 -6.93 -2.22 7.50
C ILE A 95 -6.93 -3.03 8.80
N ALA A 96 -5.82 -3.73 9.05
CA ALA A 96 -5.59 -4.45 10.31
C ALA A 96 -4.43 -3.85 11.07
N GLU A 97 -4.57 -3.77 12.39
CA GLU A 97 -3.45 -3.48 13.28
C GLU A 97 -2.62 -4.76 13.48
N VAL A 98 -1.33 -4.68 13.12
CA VAL A 98 -0.36 -5.77 13.30
C VAL A 98 0.77 -5.24 14.19
N ALA A 99 1.02 -5.94 15.29
CA ALA A 99 2.18 -5.67 16.14
C ALA A 99 3.42 -6.35 15.55
N THR A 100 4.33 -5.56 14.98
CA THR A 100 5.58 -6.02 14.38
C THR A 100 6.77 -5.46 15.15
N ASP A 101 7.84 -6.22 15.22
CA ASP A 101 9.12 -5.76 15.76
C ASP A 101 9.88 -4.98 14.68
N VAL A 102 10.11 -3.70 14.90
CA VAL A 102 10.93 -2.84 14.05
C VAL A 102 12.13 -2.39 14.87
N GLU A 103 13.32 -2.86 14.50
CA GLU A 103 14.59 -2.51 15.17
C GLU A 103 14.62 -2.82 16.69
N GLY A 104 13.98 -3.92 17.12
CA GLY A 104 13.92 -4.33 18.53
C GLY A 104 12.81 -3.65 19.34
N VAL A 105 11.99 -2.82 18.70
CA VAL A 105 10.86 -2.13 19.32
C VAL A 105 9.57 -2.68 18.73
N ARG A 106 8.71 -3.21 19.60
CA ARG A 106 7.37 -3.67 19.21
C ARG A 106 6.50 -2.47 18.88
N GLN A 107 6.20 -2.29 17.59
CA GLN A 107 5.37 -1.20 17.08
C GLN A 107 4.04 -1.73 16.56
N GLN A 108 2.96 -1.00 16.85
CA GLN A 108 1.64 -1.24 16.27
C GLN A 108 1.59 -0.56 14.90
N LEU A 109 1.58 -1.34 13.82
CA LEU A 109 1.46 -0.84 12.45
C LEU A 109 0.05 -1.08 11.94
N ARG A 110 -0.54 -0.06 11.31
CA ARG A 110 -1.75 -0.23 10.49
C ARG A 110 -1.31 -0.74 9.12
N VAL A 111 -1.64 -2.00 8.82
CA VAL A 111 -1.36 -2.63 7.53
C VAL A 111 -2.66 -2.78 6.79
N ASN A 112 -2.75 -2.22 5.59
CA ASN A 112 -3.85 -2.51 4.71
C ASN A 112 -3.67 -3.92 4.12
N ARG A 113 -4.47 -4.88 4.59
CA ARG A 113 -4.41 -6.27 4.11
C ARG A 113 -4.85 -6.39 2.64
N SER A 114 -5.58 -5.42 2.10
CA SER A 114 -5.85 -5.38 0.66
C SER A 114 -4.62 -5.02 -0.18
N GLU A 115 -3.55 -4.52 0.45
CA GLU A 115 -2.26 -4.23 -0.20
C GLU A 115 -1.30 -5.42 -0.16
N SER A 116 -1.57 -6.47 0.64
CA SER A 116 -0.80 -7.72 0.57
C SER A 116 -1.48 -8.71 -0.40
N PRO A 117 -0.79 -9.13 -1.49
CA PRO A 117 -1.33 -10.08 -2.49
C PRO A 117 -1.84 -11.39 -1.89
N LEU A 118 -1.26 -11.78 -0.75
CA LEU A 118 -1.46 -13.10 -0.15
C LEU A 118 -2.22 -13.04 1.17
N ALA A 119 -2.72 -11.87 1.59
CA ALA A 119 -3.45 -11.72 2.85
C ALA A 119 -4.64 -12.69 2.96
N SER A 120 -5.36 -12.93 1.87
CA SER A 120 -6.46 -13.91 1.84
C SER A 120 -5.98 -15.36 1.98
N MET A 121 -4.77 -15.67 1.51
CA MET A 121 -4.17 -17.01 1.58
C MET A 121 -3.71 -17.39 2.99
N THR A 122 -3.31 -16.40 3.81
CA THR A 122 -2.92 -16.64 5.23
C THR A 122 -4.04 -17.28 6.05
N ARG A 123 -5.31 -17.04 5.69
CA ARG A 123 -6.49 -17.54 6.41
C ARG A 123 -6.89 -18.94 6.00
N LEU A 124 -6.36 -19.44 4.88
CA LEU A 124 -6.71 -20.75 4.37
C LEU A 124 -6.08 -21.86 5.21
N LYS A 125 -6.90 -22.87 5.50
CA LYS A 125 -6.48 -24.07 6.23
C LYS A 125 -6.65 -25.31 5.37
N GLU A 126 -5.81 -26.30 5.62
CA GLU A 126 -5.98 -27.66 5.11
C GLU A 126 -7.05 -28.43 5.90
N LYS A 127 -7.40 -29.63 5.44
CA LYS A 127 -8.41 -30.48 6.06
C LYS A 127 -8.10 -30.84 7.52
N ASN A 128 -6.81 -30.93 7.85
CA ASN A 128 -6.30 -31.18 9.21
C ASN A 128 -6.24 -29.91 10.08
N GLY A 129 -6.66 -28.74 9.57
CA GLY A 129 -6.62 -27.46 10.28
C GLY A 129 -5.28 -26.72 10.23
N SER A 130 -4.23 -27.30 9.64
CA SER A 130 -2.95 -26.60 9.46
C SER A 130 -3.06 -25.48 8.42
N PRO A 131 -2.18 -24.46 8.44
CA PRO A 131 -2.14 -23.44 7.39
C PRO A 131 -1.98 -24.07 6.00
N PHE A 132 -2.69 -23.54 5.02
CA PHE A 132 -2.56 -23.96 3.61
C PHE A 132 -1.23 -23.52 2.99
N LEU A 133 -0.57 -22.50 3.54
CA LEU A 133 0.78 -22.12 3.13
C LEU A 133 1.63 -21.91 4.37
N PRO A 134 2.89 -22.40 4.37
CA PRO A 134 3.83 -22.08 5.43
C PRO A 134 4.18 -20.59 5.37
N ALA A 135 4.54 -19.98 6.51
CA ALA A 135 4.77 -18.54 6.61
C ALA A 135 5.91 -18.08 5.69
N GLU A 136 6.92 -18.92 5.49
CA GLU A 136 8.08 -18.68 4.62
C GLU A 136 7.68 -18.58 3.15
N ALA A 137 6.66 -19.35 2.72
CA ALA A 137 6.15 -19.27 1.36
C ALA A 137 5.36 -17.99 1.11
N ILE A 138 4.64 -17.51 2.13
CA ILE A 138 3.93 -16.22 2.07
C ILE A 138 4.95 -15.08 2.00
N ALA A 139 5.93 -15.08 2.90
CA ALA A 139 7.02 -14.10 2.93
C ALA A 139 7.81 -14.08 1.61
N ALA A 140 8.01 -15.25 0.98
CA ALA A 140 8.66 -15.34 -0.33
C ALA A 140 7.86 -14.64 -1.45
N GLY A 141 6.54 -14.77 -1.44
CA GLY A 141 5.66 -14.06 -2.39
C GLY A 141 5.66 -12.54 -2.16
N GLU A 142 5.61 -12.10 -0.91
CA GLU A 142 5.72 -10.68 -0.55
C GLU A 142 7.10 -10.12 -0.91
N ARG A 143 8.16 -10.92 -0.75
CA ARG A 143 9.51 -10.53 -1.16
C ARG A 143 9.62 -10.36 -2.67
N LEU A 144 9.00 -11.25 -3.45
CA LEU A 144 8.92 -11.11 -4.91
C LEU A 144 8.25 -9.79 -5.30
N LEU A 145 7.13 -9.42 -4.67
CA LEU A 145 6.46 -8.13 -4.90
C LEU A 145 7.36 -6.94 -4.52
N ALA A 146 8.09 -7.03 -3.41
CA ALA A 146 9.01 -5.98 -2.99
C ALA A 146 10.17 -5.79 -3.99
N ASP A 147 10.76 -6.88 -4.49
CA ASP A 147 11.81 -6.83 -5.50
C ASP A 147 11.27 -6.31 -6.84
N PHE A 148 10.04 -6.68 -7.22
CA PHE A 148 9.35 -6.22 -8.42
C PHE A 148 9.05 -4.71 -8.39
N THR A 149 8.55 -4.23 -7.26
CA THR A 149 8.28 -2.80 -7.03
C THR A 149 9.59 -2.00 -7.04
N ARG A 150 10.62 -2.49 -6.35
CA ARG A 150 11.96 -1.88 -6.36
C ARG A 150 12.54 -1.81 -7.77
N GLY A 151 12.33 -2.87 -8.57
CA GLY A 151 12.75 -2.94 -9.96
C GLY A 151 12.00 -2.02 -10.93
N GLN A 152 10.96 -1.32 -10.46
CA GLN A 152 10.05 -0.50 -11.26
C GLN A 152 9.47 -1.28 -12.46
N LEU A 153 9.08 -2.53 -12.22
CA LEU A 153 8.57 -3.44 -13.25
C LEU A 153 7.06 -3.33 -13.47
N GLN A 154 6.35 -2.49 -12.70
CA GLN A 154 4.92 -2.24 -12.91
C GLN A 154 4.65 -1.56 -14.27
N PRO A 155 3.68 -2.06 -15.06
CA PRO A 155 3.24 -1.41 -16.29
C PRO A 155 2.73 0.01 -15.99
N ARG A 156 3.33 1.03 -16.62
CA ARG A 156 2.87 2.41 -16.49
C ARG A 156 1.72 2.66 -17.47
N VAL A 157 0.48 2.67 -16.98
CA VAL A 157 -0.73 2.92 -17.80
C VAL A 157 -1.11 4.41 -17.81
N THR A 158 -0.62 5.21 -16.86
CA THR A 158 -0.94 6.65 -16.75
C THR A 158 0.18 7.53 -17.30
N ALA A 159 -0.19 8.58 -18.04
CA ALA A 159 0.72 9.66 -18.43
C ALA A 159 1.38 10.27 -17.18
N SER A 160 2.71 10.41 -17.21
CA SER A 160 3.49 11.00 -16.12
C SER A 160 3.33 12.52 -16.14
N TRP A 161 2.48 13.06 -15.28
CA TRP A 161 2.29 14.50 -15.09
C TRP A 161 3.19 15.10 -14.00
N GLU A 162 4.16 14.33 -13.49
CA GLU A 162 5.23 14.93 -12.68
C GLU A 162 6.00 15.94 -13.52
N PRO A 163 6.13 17.20 -13.08
CA PRO A 163 7.07 18.12 -13.68
C PRO A 163 8.42 17.42 -13.66
N ARG A 164 9.02 17.19 -14.84
CA ARG A 164 10.42 16.81 -14.91
C ARG A 164 11.15 17.93 -14.18
N LEU A 165 11.58 17.72 -12.94
CA LEU A 165 12.53 18.60 -12.27
C LEU A 165 13.86 18.45 -13.02
N SER A 166 13.93 19.03 -14.22
CA SER A 166 15.16 19.23 -14.96
C SER A 166 15.99 20.38 -14.40
N ASP A 167 15.54 21.00 -13.32
CA ASP A 167 16.33 21.97 -12.55
C ASP A 167 16.39 21.57 -11.08
N ARG A 168 17.48 20.91 -10.67
CA ARG A 168 17.99 21.13 -9.31
C ARG A 168 19.50 20.96 -9.20
N ALA A 169 20.10 22.08 -8.77
CA ALA A 169 21.33 22.28 -8.02
C ALA A 169 22.44 21.20 -8.13
N LYS A 170 23.59 21.62 -8.69
CA LYS A 170 24.91 21.05 -8.42
C LYS A 170 25.08 20.81 -6.91
N GLY A 171 24.97 19.57 -6.44
CA GLY A 171 25.30 19.25 -5.05
C GLY A 171 24.65 18.01 -4.42
N ALA A 172 23.58 17.44 -4.98
CA ALA A 172 22.99 16.22 -4.41
C ALA A 172 23.81 14.97 -4.81
N ARG A 173 24.76 14.56 -3.96
CA ARG A 173 25.43 13.24 -4.07
C ARG A 173 24.39 12.14 -3.83
N GLY A 174 24.30 11.16 -4.74
CA GLY A 174 23.61 9.87 -4.54
C GLY A 174 22.23 9.71 -5.19
N GLY A 175 21.40 10.76 -5.25
CA GLY A 175 19.95 10.62 -5.57
C GLY A 175 19.59 9.80 -6.82
N MET A 176 20.10 10.15 -8.01
CA MET A 176 19.72 9.42 -9.24
C MET A 176 20.48 8.10 -9.41
N ALA A 177 21.76 8.06 -9.00
CA ALA A 177 22.60 6.88 -9.15
C ALA A 177 22.15 5.74 -8.22
N ASP A 178 21.86 6.05 -6.95
CA ASP A 178 21.40 5.08 -5.95
C ASP A 178 19.99 4.56 -6.30
N LEU A 179 19.13 5.42 -6.86
CA LEU A 179 17.83 5.01 -7.39
C LEU A 179 17.97 4.04 -8.57
N THR A 180 18.92 4.27 -9.48
CA THR A 180 19.18 3.37 -10.61
C THR A 180 19.81 2.04 -10.18
N GLU A 181 20.70 2.06 -9.19
CA GLU A 181 21.33 0.85 -8.65
C GLU A 181 20.30 -0.03 -7.93
N GLY A 182 19.46 0.57 -7.08
CA GLY A 182 18.37 -0.14 -6.41
C GLY A 182 17.38 -0.77 -7.39
N ALA A 183 17.04 -0.06 -8.46
CA ALA A 183 16.16 -0.59 -9.51
C ALA A 183 16.80 -1.76 -10.28
N MET A 184 18.08 -1.65 -10.65
CA MET A 184 18.80 -2.75 -11.30
C MET A 184 18.89 -3.98 -10.38
N ALA A 185 19.19 -3.79 -9.10
CA ALA A 185 19.24 -4.86 -8.12
C ALA A 185 17.88 -5.56 -7.96
N GLY A 186 16.78 -4.80 -7.94
CA GLY A 186 15.42 -5.35 -7.91
C GLY A 186 15.10 -6.19 -9.14
N ARG A 187 15.42 -5.69 -10.34
CA ARG A 187 15.21 -6.45 -11.61
C ARG A 187 16.00 -7.75 -11.64
N LEU A 188 17.27 -7.71 -11.22
CA LEU A 188 18.11 -8.90 -11.16
C LEU A 188 17.57 -9.91 -10.14
N ALA A 189 17.11 -9.45 -8.97
CA ALA A 189 16.51 -10.31 -7.96
C ALA A 189 15.24 -11.01 -8.48
N VAL A 190 14.35 -10.26 -9.13
CA VAL A 190 13.14 -10.84 -9.77
C VAL A 190 13.53 -11.88 -10.82
N ASN A 191 14.44 -11.57 -11.74
CA ASN A 191 14.84 -12.51 -12.79
C ASN A 191 15.40 -13.82 -12.20
N ARG A 192 16.27 -13.74 -11.19
CA ARG A 192 16.80 -14.94 -10.51
C ARG A 192 15.71 -15.76 -9.82
N ALA A 193 14.72 -15.10 -9.23
CA ALA A 193 13.60 -15.79 -8.59
C ALA A 193 12.73 -16.52 -9.63
N LEU A 194 12.43 -15.88 -10.76
CA LEU A 194 11.67 -16.46 -11.86
C LEU A 194 12.41 -17.64 -12.52
N GLU A 195 13.72 -17.49 -12.77
CA GLU A 195 14.57 -18.58 -13.26
C GLU A 195 14.56 -19.78 -12.30
N ALA A 196 14.63 -19.54 -11.00
CA ALA A 196 14.66 -20.61 -9.99
C ALA A 196 13.34 -21.39 -9.88
N ILE A 197 12.19 -20.76 -10.11
CA ILE A 197 10.89 -21.44 -10.09
C ILE A 197 10.48 -21.99 -11.46
N GLY A 198 11.14 -21.53 -12.52
CA GLY A 198 10.92 -21.98 -13.89
C GLY A 198 9.77 -21.28 -14.62
N PRO A 199 9.72 -21.39 -15.95
CA PRO A 199 8.76 -20.68 -16.80
C PRO A 199 7.30 -21.07 -16.52
N GLU A 200 7.05 -22.33 -16.16
CA GLU A 200 5.71 -22.86 -15.89
C GLU A 200 5.04 -22.19 -14.67
N LEU A 201 5.83 -21.79 -13.68
CA LEU A 201 5.35 -21.19 -12.41
C LEU A 201 5.52 -19.68 -12.36
N SER A 202 6.44 -19.13 -13.15
CA SER A 202 6.74 -17.69 -13.20
C SER A 202 5.50 -16.85 -13.51
N GLY A 203 4.71 -17.28 -14.49
CA GLY A 203 3.51 -16.54 -14.91
C GLY A 203 2.48 -16.37 -13.79
N VAL A 204 2.11 -17.47 -13.12
CA VAL A 204 1.10 -17.44 -12.04
C VAL A 204 1.60 -16.70 -10.80
N ALA A 205 2.90 -16.79 -10.49
CA ALA A 205 3.51 -16.03 -9.40
C ALA A 205 3.42 -14.52 -9.65
N LEU A 206 3.76 -14.06 -10.87
CA LEU A 206 3.68 -12.65 -11.24
C LEU A 206 2.24 -12.14 -11.28
N ASP A 207 1.32 -12.90 -11.90
CA ASP A 207 -0.10 -12.54 -12.00
C ASP A 207 -0.72 -12.24 -10.64
N ILE A 208 -0.46 -13.10 -9.65
CA ILE A 208 -1.12 -13.00 -8.34
C ILE A 208 -0.32 -12.12 -7.38
N CYS A 209 1.01 -12.28 -7.31
CA CYS A 209 1.82 -11.56 -6.33
C CYS A 209 2.15 -10.13 -6.77
N CYS A 210 2.36 -9.90 -8.07
CA CYS A 210 2.83 -8.60 -8.57
C CYS A 210 1.73 -7.80 -9.26
N PHE A 211 0.86 -8.47 -10.02
CA PHE A 211 -0.27 -7.84 -10.71
C PHE A 211 -1.59 -7.95 -9.94
N MET A 212 -1.59 -8.58 -8.76
CA MET A 212 -2.72 -8.63 -7.84
C MET A 212 -4.00 -9.21 -8.46
N LYS A 213 -3.88 -10.08 -9.48
CA LYS A 213 -5.03 -10.72 -10.12
C LYS A 213 -5.68 -11.72 -9.15
N GLY A 214 -7.00 -11.80 -9.21
CA GLY A 214 -7.75 -12.85 -8.52
C GLY A 214 -7.51 -14.23 -9.13
N LEU A 215 -7.63 -15.28 -8.31
CA LEU A 215 -7.43 -16.68 -8.76
C LEU A 215 -8.33 -17.05 -9.95
N GLU A 216 -9.60 -16.66 -9.92
CA GLU A 216 -10.56 -16.93 -10.98
C GLU A 216 -10.20 -16.21 -12.30
N THR A 217 -9.70 -14.97 -12.21
CA THR A 217 -9.21 -14.22 -13.37
C THR A 217 -8.03 -14.94 -14.02
N VAL A 218 -7.08 -15.42 -13.21
CA VAL A 218 -5.93 -16.18 -13.71
C VAL A 218 -6.36 -17.49 -14.36
N GLU A 219 -7.33 -18.19 -13.78
CA GLU A 219 -7.89 -19.42 -14.38
C GLU A 219 -8.52 -19.15 -15.74
N HIS A 220 -9.31 -18.08 -15.86
CA HIS A 220 -9.95 -17.69 -17.11
C HIS A 220 -8.92 -17.27 -18.18
N GLU A 221 -8.00 -16.36 -17.85
CA GLU A 221 -6.99 -15.86 -18.80
C GLU A 221 -6.05 -16.98 -19.30
N ARG A 222 -5.73 -17.95 -18.44
CA ARG A 222 -4.84 -19.07 -18.76
C ARG A 222 -5.57 -20.31 -19.28
N GLN A 223 -6.90 -20.25 -19.40
CA GLN A 223 -7.73 -21.39 -19.80
C GLN A 223 -7.49 -22.63 -18.92
N TRP A 224 -7.28 -22.42 -17.63
CA TRP A 224 -7.08 -23.49 -16.66
C TRP A 224 -8.42 -24.02 -16.14
N PRO A 225 -8.49 -25.31 -15.75
CA PRO A 225 -9.68 -25.83 -15.07
C PRO A 225 -9.96 -25.05 -13.77
N ALA A 226 -11.23 -24.94 -13.41
CA ALA A 226 -11.65 -24.25 -12.20
C ALA A 226 -10.94 -24.80 -10.94
N ARG A 227 -10.54 -23.90 -10.04
CA ARG A 227 -9.82 -24.18 -8.78
C ARG A 227 -8.37 -24.69 -8.94
N SER A 228 -7.78 -24.58 -10.13
CA SER A 228 -6.38 -24.98 -10.38
C SER A 228 -5.37 -23.91 -9.95
N ALA A 229 -5.70 -22.62 -10.03
CA ALA A 229 -4.75 -21.55 -9.75
C ALA A 229 -4.27 -21.57 -8.31
N LYS A 230 -5.13 -21.96 -7.36
CA LYS A 230 -4.76 -22.11 -5.94
C LYS A 230 -3.61 -23.11 -5.75
N LEU A 231 -3.67 -24.26 -6.43
CA LEU A 231 -2.63 -25.29 -6.32
C LEU A 231 -1.35 -24.82 -7.00
N MET A 232 -1.45 -24.24 -8.20
CA MET A 232 -0.30 -23.72 -8.94
C MET A 232 0.42 -22.60 -8.19
N LEU A 233 -0.32 -21.67 -7.59
CA LEU A 233 0.22 -20.63 -6.73
C LEU A 233 0.97 -21.24 -5.55
N ARG A 234 0.40 -22.24 -4.87
CA ARG A 234 1.10 -22.92 -3.77
C ARG A 234 2.42 -23.52 -4.22
N THR A 235 2.44 -24.21 -5.36
CA THR A 235 3.67 -24.81 -5.90
C THR A 235 4.71 -23.73 -6.21
N ALA A 236 4.30 -22.61 -6.80
CA ALA A 236 5.17 -21.47 -7.09
C ALA A 236 5.75 -20.84 -5.81
N LEU A 237 4.92 -20.57 -4.79
CA LEU A 237 5.36 -19.97 -3.53
C LEU A 237 6.29 -20.90 -2.74
N MET A 238 6.04 -22.21 -2.76
CA MET A 238 6.96 -23.19 -2.16
C MET A 238 8.31 -23.22 -2.89
N ALA A 239 8.32 -23.06 -4.21
CA ALA A 239 9.55 -22.96 -4.99
C ALA A 239 10.31 -21.65 -4.70
N LEU A 240 9.60 -20.52 -4.63
CA LEU A 240 10.17 -19.23 -4.22
C LEU A 240 10.74 -19.29 -2.80
N SER A 241 10.05 -19.95 -1.87
CA SER A 241 10.52 -20.12 -0.49
C SER A 241 11.89 -20.80 -0.45
N ARG A 242 12.15 -21.79 -1.30
CA ARG A 242 13.46 -22.46 -1.39
C ARG A 242 14.53 -21.55 -2.00
N HIS A 243 14.15 -20.70 -2.94
CA HIS A 243 15.06 -19.72 -3.56
C HIS A 243 15.50 -18.65 -2.55
N TYR A 244 14.55 -18.06 -1.82
CA TYR A 244 14.84 -16.99 -0.85
C TYR A 244 15.40 -17.50 0.47
N ASN A 245 15.10 -18.74 0.84
CA ASN A 245 15.61 -19.38 2.05
C ASN A 245 16.40 -20.64 1.67
N PRO A 246 17.58 -20.50 1.04
CA PRO A 246 18.40 -21.64 0.72
C PRO A 246 18.79 -22.35 2.02
N GLN A 247 18.37 -23.60 2.17
CA GLN A 247 18.81 -24.42 3.29
C GLN A 247 20.33 -24.52 3.25
N ALA A 248 20.99 -24.38 4.41
CA ALA A 248 22.41 -24.64 4.51
C ALA A 248 22.67 -26.03 3.91
N ARG A 249 23.50 -26.10 2.85
CA ARG A 249 23.84 -27.38 2.22
C ARG A 249 24.31 -28.33 3.31
N SER A 250 23.54 -29.37 3.58
CA SER A 250 24.02 -30.50 4.38
C SER A 250 25.31 -30.97 3.70
N ARG A 251 26.45 -30.81 4.38
CA ARG A 251 27.76 -31.31 3.91
C ARG A 251 27.80 -32.84 3.88
N HIS A 252 26.71 -33.49 4.30
CA HIS A 252 26.46 -34.91 4.18
C HIS A 252 25.19 -35.13 3.36
N ALA A 253 25.25 -34.85 2.05
CA ALA A 253 24.42 -35.62 1.14
C ALA A 253 24.95 -37.06 1.23
N ARG A 254 24.36 -37.83 2.14
CA ARG A 254 24.61 -39.27 2.28
C ARG A 254 24.42 -39.83 0.87
N MET A 255 25.45 -40.46 0.31
CA MET A 255 25.26 -41.24 -0.92
C MET A 255 24.21 -42.29 -0.60
N GLU A 256 22.97 -42.04 -1.02
CA GLU A 256 21.91 -43.04 -1.01
C GLU A 256 22.37 -44.12 -1.98
N HIS A 257 22.84 -45.23 -1.41
CA HIS A 257 23.33 -46.38 -2.14
C HIS A 257 22.12 -47.10 -2.75
N TRP A 258 21.92 -46.96 -4.06
CA TRP A 258 20.80 -47.57 -4.78
C TRP A 258 20.89 -49.09 -4.96
N GLY A 259 21.85 -49.77 -4.31
CA GLY A 259 21.96 -51.22 -4.31
C GLY A 259 21.39 -51.83 -3.03
N ALA A 260 20.60 -52.91 -3.17
CA ALA A 260 20.22 -53.77 -2.04
C ALA A 260 21.46 -54.46 -1.43
N GLU A 261 21.32 -54.93 -0.19
CA GLU A 261 22.33 -55.75 0.49
C GLU A 261 22.77 -56.90 -0.43
N GLY A 262 24.05 -56.95 -0.82
CA GLY A 262 24.58 -57.99 -1.72
C GLY A 262 24.53 -57.70 -3.23
N TYR A 263 24.22 -56.48 -3.69
CA TYR A 263 24.21 -56.17 -5.14
C TYR A 263 25.58 -56.31 -5.84
N ARG A 264 26.70 -56.30 -5.10
CA ARG A 264 28.03 -56.42 -5.72
C ARG A 264 28.30 -57.89 -6.10
N PRO A 265 28.55 -58.21 -7.39
CA PRO A 265 28.89 -59.56 -7.79
C PRO A 265 30.22 -59.98 -7.18
N ALA A 266 30.25 -61.16 -6.55
CA ALA A 266 31.48 -61.76 -6.06
C ALA A 266 32.31 -62.20 -7.26
N MET A 267 33.40 -61.48 -7.53
CA MET A 267 34.42 -61.91 -8.49
C MET A 267 35.18 -63.06 -7.85
N GLY A 268 34.81 -64.30 -8.18
CA GLY A 268 35.58 -65.49 -7.84
C GLY A 268 36.93 -65.46 -8.56
N TYR A 269 38.00 -65.66 -7.79
CA TYR A 269 39.35 -65.94 -8.28
C TYR A 269 39.50 -67.42 -8.60
#